data_AF-A0A9D1G3N7-F1
#
_entry.id   AF-A0A9D1G3N7-F1
#
_cell.length_a   1.000
_cell.length_b   1.000
_cell.length_c   1.000
_cell.angle_alpha   90.00
_cell.angle_beta   90.00
_cell.angle_gamma   90.00
#
_symmetry.space_group_name_H-M   'P 1'
#
loop_
_entity.id
_entity.type
_entity.pdbx_description
1 polymer ?
#
loop_
_entity_poly.entity_id
_entity_poly.type
_entity_poly.pdbx_seq_one_letter_code
_entity_poly.pdbx_strand_id
1 'polypeptide(L)'
;MSKLHKKMVALGNLSHHSYDSIVAACGEPKEKKPCTFSDVGEGFRATWTDGIFVLTLNFSPDGSYCGIYHHRNWQPYIIMAVVSVVIIAGALIGGYFMRQANEAKQNQEPSEIVETALEYDGEYQEVSL
;
A
#
# COMPACT_ATOMS: atom_id res chain seq x y z
N MET A 1 13.70 10.98 -20.39
CA MET A 1 14.68 9.88 -20.31
C MET A 1 16.05 10.44 -19.93
N SER A 2 16.68 9.85 -18.91
CA SER A 2 17.98 10.29 -18.41
C SER A 2 19.14 9.87 -19.34
N LYS A 3 20.31 10.50 -19.22
CA LYS A 3 21.47 10.19 -20.09
C LYS A 3 21.95 8.75 -19.87
N LEU A 4 21.95 8.28 -18.63
CA LEU A 4 22.28 6.89 -18.30
C LEU A 4 21.28 5.91 -18.89
N HIS A 5 19.98 6.20 -18.78
CA HIS A 5 18.92 5.36 -19.35
C HIS A 5 19.09 5.24 -20.89
N LYS A 6 19.36 6.35 -21.60
CA LYS A 6 19.61 6.29 -23.05
C LYS A 6 20.81 5.41 -23.42
N LYS A 7 21.90 5.49 -22.65
CA LYS A 7 23.10 4.66 -22.86
C LYS A 7 22.82 3.17 -22.61
N MET A 8 22.10 2.85 -21.53
CA MET A 8 21.72 1.47 -21.20
C MET A 8 20.77 0.88 -22.23
N VAL A 9 19.85 1.66 -22.78
CA VAL A 9 18.98 1.23 -23.89
C VAL A 9 19.79 1.01 -25.17
N ALA A 10 20.78 1.87 -25.45
CA ALA A 10 21.63 1.73 -26.63
C ALA A 10 22.53 0.48 -26.61
N LEU A 11 22.88 -0.02 -25.41
CA LEU A 11 23.56 -1.32 -25.26
C LEU A 11 22.67 -2.50 -25.68
N GLY A 12 21.34 -2.32 -25.74
CA GLY A 12 20.43 -3.37 -26.18
C GLY A 12 20.44 -4.57 -25.22
N ASN A 13 20.79 -5.76 -25.73
CA ASN A 13 20.80 -6.97 -24.92
C ASN A 13 22.03 -7.02 -24.00
N LEU A 14 21.83 -6.68 -22.73
CA LEU A 14 22.88 -6.66 -21.69
C LEU A 14 23.60 -8.01 -21.51
N SER A 15 22.99 -9.14 -21.89
CA SER A 15 23.65 -10.45 -21.78
C SER A 15 24.84 -10.63 -22.74
N HIS A 16 25.00 -9.76 -23.73
CA HIS A 16 26.15 -9.77 -24.64
C HIS A 16 27.29 -8.86 -24.17
N HIS A 17 27.14 -8.20 -23.01
CA HIS A 17 28.11 -7.25 -22.50
C HIS A 17 28.72 -7.74 -21.19
N SER A 18 30.05 -7.66 -21.10
CA SER A 18 30.77 -7.81 -19.84
C SER A 18 30.68 -6.54 -19.00
N TYR A 19 31.05 -6.64 -17.73
CA TYR A 19 31.21 -5.49 -16.83
C TYR A 19 32.02 -4.36 -17.50
N ASP A 20 33.19 -4.67 -18.05
CA ASP A 20 34.07 -3.67 -18.67
C ASP A 20 33.43 -3.02 -19.90
N SER A 21 32.66 -3.78 -20.70
CA SER A 21 31.92 -3.22 -21.84
C SER A 21 30.85 -2.22 -21.38
N ILE A 22 30.17 -2.51 -20.28
CA ILE A 22 29.14 -1.61 -19.71
C ILE A 22 29.80 -0.38 -19.10
N VAL A 23 30.93 -0.53 -18.41
CA VAL A 23 31.73 0.58 -17.87
C VAL A 23 32.22 1.48 -19.01
N ALA A 24 32.72 0.93 -20.11
CA ALA A 24 33.17 1.71 -21.25
C ALA A 24 32.03 2.58 -21.86
N ALA A 25 30.80 2.05 -21.90
CA ALA A 25 29.66 2.80 -22.42
C ALA A 25 29.06 3.79 -21.41
N CYS A 26 28.92 3.38 -20.15
CA CYS A 26 28.13 4.08 -19.13
C CYS A 26 28.96 4.86 -18.11
N GLY A 27 30.26 4.59 -18.02
CA GLY A 27 31.16 5.04 -16.96
C GLY A 27 31.18 4.08 -15.77
N GLU A 28 32.03 4.38 -14.78
CA GLU A 28 32.11 3.60 -13.55
C GLU A 28 30.77 3.56 -12.81
N PRO A 29 30.39 2.43 -12.20
CA PRO A 29 29.21 2.37 -11.35
C PRO A 29 29.42 3.26 -10.12
N LYS A 30 28.32 3.80 -9.59
CA LYS A 30 28.34 4.54 -8.33
C LYS A 30 28.73 3.65 -7.14
N GLU A 31 28.40 2.37 -7.24
CA GLU A 31 28.69 1.40 -6.20
C GLU A 31 29.01 0.03 -6.81
N LYS A 32 30.03 -0.65 -6.29
CA LYS A 32 30.38 -2.03 -6.59
C LYS A 32 30.57 -2.78 -5.28
N LYS A 33 29.85 -3.90 -5.09
CA LYS A 33 29.86 -4.69 -3.86
C LYS A 33 30.01 -6.18 -4.16
N PRO A 34 30.86 -6.92 -3.44
CA PRO A 34 30.89 -8.38 -3.54
C PRO A 34 29.53 -8.97 -3.11
N CYS A 35 29.11 -10.05 -3.77
CA CYS A 35 27.87 -10.75 -3.45
C CYS A 35 28.00 -12.23 -3.81
N THR A 36 27.44 -13.10 -2.97
CA THR A 36 27.23 -14.51 -3.32
C THR A 36 25.80 -14.69 -3.81
N PHE A 37 25.64 -15.19 -5.02
CA PHE A 37 24.36 -15.52 -5.64
C PHE A 37 24.08 -17.01 -5.47
N SER A 38 22.80 -17.38 -5.27
CA SER A 38 22.41 -18.77 -5.03
C SER A 38 22.59 -19.69 -6.24
N ASP A 39 22.54 -19.12 -7.43
CA ASP A 39 22.55 -19.79 -8.74
C ASP A 39 23.92 -19.68 -9.45
N VAL A 40 24.66 -18.60 -9.22
CA VAL A 40 25.97 -18.34 -9.87
C VAL A 40 27.16 -18.57 -8.92
N GLY A 41 26.96 -18.50 -7.60
CA GLY A 41 28.05 -18.53 -6.63
C GLY A 41 28.63 -17.14 -6.36
N GLU A 42 29.93 -17.04 -6.11
CA GLU A 42 30.58 -15.76 -5.85
C GLU A 42 30.49 -14.82 -7.06
N GLY A 43 30.43 -13.52 -6.80
CA GLY A 43 30.37 -12.49 -7.83
C GLY A 43 30.28 -11.10 -7.20
N PHE A 44 29.74 -10.15 -7.94
CA PHE A 44 29.54 -8.80 -7.45
C PHE A 44 28.33 -8.13 -8.07
N ARG A 45 27.80 -7.13 -7.37
CA ARG A 45 26.76 -6.22 -7.86
C ARG A 45 27.38 -4.88 -8.17
N ALA A 46 26.97 -4.27 -9.28
CA ALA A 46 27.32 -2.91 -9.62
C ALA A 46 26.06 -2.09 -9.89
N THR A 47 26.02 -0.88 -9.34
CA THR A 47 24.87 0.03 -9.44
C THR A 47 25.26 1.30 -10.17
N TRP A 48 24.58 1.58 -11.28
CA TRP A 48 24.64 2.85 -11.98
C TRP A 48 23.42 3.70 -11.62
N THR A 49 23.64 4.99 -11.35
CA THR A 49 22.54 5.93 -11.15
C THR A 49 22.93 7.35 -11.53
N ASP A 50 21.97 8.09 -12.08
CA ASP A 50 22.05 9.54 -12.30
C ASP A 50 21.03 10.32 -11.44
N GLY A 51 20.54 9.69 -10.37
CA GLY A 51 19.55 10.26 -9.42
C GLY A 51 18.10 10.07 -9.85
N ILE A 52 17.82 9.92 -11.15
CA ILE A 52 16.47 9.67 -11.68
C ILE A 52 16.32 8.21 -12.11
N PHE A 53 17.35 7.68 -12.76
CA PHE A 53 17.43 6.28 -13.14
C PHE A 53 18.42 5.54 -12.24
N VAL A 54 18.06 4.33 -11.82
CA VAL A 54 18.91 3.44 -11.04
C VAL A 54 18.84 2.06 -11.70
N LEU A 55 20.01 1.48 -11.97
CA LEU A 55 20.13 0.13 -12.49
C LEU A 55 21.22 -0.60 -11.73
N THR A 56 20.86 -1.73 -11.13
CA THR A 56 21.81 -2.62 -10.46
C THR A 56 21.90 -3.92 -11.23
N LEU A 57 23.12 -4.28 -11.65
CA LEU A 57 23.40 -5.49 -12.41
C LEU A 57 24.29 -6.42 -11.59
N ASN A 58 24.11 -7.73 -11.82
CA ASN A 58 24.88 -8.79 -11.20
C ASN A 58 25.91 -9.31 -12.20
N PHE A 59 27.11 -9.60 -11.69
CA PHE A 59 28.20 -10.15 -12.47
C PHE A 59 28.87 -11.29 -11.71
N SER A 60 29.34 -12.29 -12.43
CA SER A 60 30.25 -13.32 -11.93
C SER A 60 31.66 -12.74 -11.68
N PRO A 61 32.59 -13.47 -11.05
CA PRO A 61 33.89 -12.94 -10.66
C PRO A 61 34.76 -12.52 -11.86
N ASP A 62 34.55 -13.16 -13.01
CA ASP A 62 35.18 -12.84 -14.30
C ASP A 62 34.55 -11.63 -15.00
N GLY A 63 33.48 -11.05 -14.45
CA GLY A 63 32.78 -9.90 -15.02
C GLY A 63 31.76 -10.23 -16.10
N SER A 64 31.39 -11.51 -16.28
CA SER A 64 30.28 -11.90 -17.16
C SER A 64 28.93 -11.47 -16.57
N TYR A 65 28.00 -11.05 -17.42
CA TYR A 65 26.67 -10.60 -16.98
C TYR A 65 25.83 -11.76 -16.46
N CYS A 66 25.29 -11.61 -15.25
CA CYS A 66 24.51 -12.64 -14.55
C CYS A 66 23.07 -12.21 -14.24
N GLY A 67 22.59 -11.12 -14.84
CA GLY A 67 21.22 -10.66 -14.68
C GLY A 67 21.07 -9.32 -13.97
N ILE A 68 19.83 -8.83 -13.93
CA ILE A 68 19.47 -7.58 -13.26
C ILE A 68 19.08 -7.90 -11.82
N TYR A 69 19.64 -7.16 -10.87
CA TYR A 69 19.13 -7.19 -9.51
C TYR A 69 17.73 -6.59 -9.47
N HIS A 70 16.73 -7.45 -9.34
CA HIS A 70 15.37 -7.01 -9.05
C HIS A 70 15.28 -6.77 -7.54
N HIS A 71 15.54 -5.52 -7.14
CA HIS A 71 15.02 -5.04 -5.87
C HIS A 71 13.49 -5.19 -5.94
N ARG A 72 12.94 -6.13 -5.17
CA ARG A 72 11.50 -6.21 -4.96
C ARG A 72 11.13 -4.98 -4.14
N ASN A 73 10.45 -4.01 -4.73
CA ASN A 73 9.99 -2.85 -3.99
C ASN A 73 8.91 -3.32 -3.00
N TRP A 74 9.26 -3.44 -1.72
CA TRP A 74 8.35 -3.87 -0.66
C TRP A 74 7.42 -2.75 -0.17
N GLN A 75 7.74 -1.49 -0.49
CA GLN A 75 6.95 -0.33 -0.09
C GLN A 75 5.45 -0.43 -0.41
N PRO A 76 5.00 -0.80 -1.62
CA PRO A 76 3.57 -0.92 -1.91
C PRO A 76 2.87 -1.97 -1.03
N TYR A 77 3.52 -3.08 -0.71
CA TYR A 77 2.95 -4.10 0.17
C TYR A 77 2.84 -3.62 1.62
N ILE A 78 3.84 -2.89 2.11
CA ILE A 78 3.83 -2.28 3.45
C ILE A 78 2.70 -1.25 3.55
N ILE A 79 2.57 -0.36 2.56
CA ILE A 79 1.50 0.65 2.51
C ILE A 79 0.13 -0.03 2.51
N MET A 80 -0.07 -1.05 1.67
CA MET A 80 -1.32 -1.79 1.63
C MET A 80 -1.66 -2.46 2.96
N ALA A 81 -0.67 -3.03 3.66
CA ALA A 81 -0.86 -3.62 4.98
C ALA A 81 -1.31 -2.57 6.01
N VAL A 82 -0.65 -1.40 6.05
CA VAL A 82 -1.00 -0.30 6.96
C VAL A 82 -2.41 0.22 6.67
N VAL A 83 -2.74 0.49 5.41
CA VAL A 83 -4.08 0.97 5.01
C VAL A 83 -5.16 -0.06 5.39
N SER A 84 -4.90 -1.34 5.18
CA SER A 84 -5.84 -2.41 5.53
C SER A 84 -6.13 -2.44 7.03
N VAL A 85 -5.10 -2.30 7.88
CA VAL A 85 -5.25 -2.25 9.34
C VAL A 85 -6.09 -1.04 9.77
N VAL A 86 -5.84 0.14 9.18
CA VAL A 86 -6.60 1.37 9.50
C VAL A 86 -8.08 1.22 9.12
N ILE A 87 -8.38 0.66 7.95
CA ILE A 87 -9.76 0.43 7.51
C ILE A 87 -10.48 -0.55 8.45
N ILE A 88 -9.84 -1.66 8.81
CA ILE A 88 -10.41 -2.67 9.72
C ILE A 88 -10.67 -2.04 11.10
N ALA A 89 -9.70 -1.31 11.65
CA ALA A 89 -9.86 -0.64 12.94
C ALA A 89 -11.00 0.39 12.90
N GLY A 90 -11.08 1.21 11.83
CA GLY A 90 -12.15 2.16 11.63
C GLY A 90 -13.53 1.51 11.54
N ALA A 91 -13.65 0.38 10.84
CA ALA A 91 -14.89 -0.39 10.74
C ALA A 91 -15.33 -0.97 12.09
N LEU A 92 -14.39 -1.50 12.88
CA LEU A 92 -14.68 -2.03 14.22
C LEU A 92 -15.14 -0.93 15.18
N ILE A 93 -14.45 0.20 15.20
CA ILE A 93 -14.79 1.36 16.04
C ILE A 93 -16.15 1.93 15.62
N GLY A 94 -16.35 2.17 14.32
CA GLY A 94 -17.63 2.67 13.79
C GLY A 94 -18.78 1.70 14.07
N GLY A 95 -18.54 0.40 13.92
CA GLY A 95 -19.51 -0.64 14.27
C GLY A 95 -19.87 -0.65 15.75
N TYR A 96 -18.88 -0.46 16.63
CA TYR A 96 -19.12 -0.35 18.07
C TYR A 96 -20.01 0.85 18.43
N PHE A 97 -19.73 2.02 17.87
CA PHE A 97 -20.54 3.22 18.12
C PHE A 97 -21.96 3.09 17.54
N MET A 98 -22.12 2.53 16.34
CA MET A 98 -23.45 2.28 15.77
C MET A 98 -24.24 1.27 16.59
N ARG A 99 -23.58 0.25 17.15
CA ARG A 99 -24.21 -0.70 18.06
C ARG A 99 -24.69 -0.03 19.36
N GLN A 100 -23.84 0.78 20.00
CA GLN A 100 -24.28 1.55 21.18
C GLN A 100 -25.45 2.48 20.87
N ALA A 101 -25.42 3.17 19.73
CA ALA A 101 -26.50 4.09 19.34
C ALA A 101 -27.83 3.35 19.08
N ASN A 102 -27.78 2.13 18.53
CA ASN A 102 -28.98 1.31 18.33
C ASN A 102 -29.51 0.73 19.64
N GLU A 103 -28.64 0.27 20.54
CA GLU A 103 -29.03 -0.20 21.87
C GLU A 103 -29.64 0.94 22.71
N ALA A 104 -29.10 2.16 22.61
CA ALA A 104 -29.66 3.36 23.25
C ALA A 104 -31.04 3.75 22.69
N LYS A 105 -31.28 3.56 21.38
CA LYS A 105 -32.60 3.77 20.76
C LYS A 105 -33.62 2.69 21.14
N GLN A 106 -33.20 1.45 21.35
CA GLN A 106 -34.09 0.37 21.80
C GLN A 106 -34.49 0.48 23.28
N ASN A 107 -33.66 1.09 24.12
CA ASN A 107 -33.96 1.33 25.54
C ASN A 107 -34.79 2.60 25.81
N GLN A 108 -35.18 3.35 24.77
CA GLN A 108 -36.25 4.34 24.91
C GLN A 108 -37.58 3.60 24.86
N GLU A 109 -38.16 3.34 26.03
CA GLU A 109 -39.54 2.87 26.14
C GLU A 109 -40.48 3.78 25.31
N PRO A 110 -41.52 3.23 24.65
CA PRO A 110 -42.54 4.06 24.06
C PRO A 110 -43.13 4.91 25.18
N SER A 111 -43.07 6.24 25.03
CA SER A 111 -43.65 7.20 25.97
C SER A 111 -45.04 6.70 26.37
N GLU A 112 -45.17 6.34 27.63
CA GLU A 112 -46.40 5.87 28.25
C GLU A 112 -47.51 6.86 27.88
N ILE A 113 -48.50 6.40 27.11
CA ILE A 113 -49.69 7.19 26.85
C ILE A 113 -50.45 7.21 28.18
N VAL A 114 -50.23 8.26 28.96
CA VAL A 114 -51.01 8.53 30.18
C VAL A 114 -52.44 8.82 29.73
N GLU A 115 -53.34 7.84 29.85
CA GLU A 115 -54.78 8.05 29.78
C GLU A 115 -55.20 8.92 30.97
N THR A 116 -55.24 10.23 30.77
CA THR A 116 -55.91 11.15 31.68
C THR A 116 -57.41 10.84 31.65
N ALA A 117 -57.89 10.14 32.67
CA ALA A 117 -59.30 10.04 32.99
C ALA A 117 -59.87 11.47 33.17
N LEU A 118 -60.61 11.94 32.17
CA LEU A 118 -61.45 13.12 32.32
C LEU A 118 -62.72 12.67 33.06
N GLU A 119 -62.76 12.87 34.38
CA GLU A 119 -64.00 13.01 35.12
C GLU A 119 -64.79 14.16 34.47
N TYR A 120 -65.81 13.80 33.69
CA TYR A 120 -66.77 14.76 33.17
C TYR A 120 -67.85 14.97 34.23
N ASP A 121 -67.64 16.00 35.05
CA ASP A 121 -68.67 16.62 35.87
C ASP A 121 -69.54 17.51 34.98
N GLY A 122 -70.86 17.39 35.13
CA GLY A 122 -71.79 18.47 34.79
C GLY A 122 -72.29 18.65 33.35
N GLU A 123 -73.58 18.36 33.21
CA GLU A 123 -74.60 19.10 32.45
C GLU A 123 -75.00 18.62 31.03
N TYR A 124 -76.29 18.30 30.97
CA TYR A 124 -77.06 17.85 29.82
C TYR A 124 -77.18 18.94 28.75
N GLN A 125 -77.10 18.54 27.49
CA GLN A 125 -77.65 19.34 26.39
C GLN A 125 -78.45 18.42 25.48
N GLU A 126 -79.78 18.48 25.61
CA GLU A 126 -80.71 17.85 24.67
C GLU A 126 -80.59 18.50 23.30
N VAL A 127 -80.47 17.68 22.24
CA VAL A 127 -80.81 18.10 20.88
C VAL A 127 -81.69 17.02 20.27
N SER A 128 -82.95 17.38 20.08
CA SER A 128 -84.03 16.57 19.53
C SER A 128 -83.94 16.42 18.01
N LEU A 129 -84.40 15.26 17.52
CA LEU A 129 -85.04 15.10 16.21
C LEU A 129 -86.45 14.57 16.43
#